data_AF-A0A5N6Y5P1-F1
#
_entry.id   AF-A0A5N6Y5P1-F1
#
_cell.length_a   1.000
_cell.length_b   1.000
_cell.length_c   1.000
_cell.angle_alpha   90.00
_cell.angle_beta   90.00
_cell.angle_gamma   90.00
#
_symmetry.space_group_name_H-M   'P 1'
#
loop_
_entity.id
_entity.type
_entity.pdbx_description
1 polymer ?
#
loop_
_entity_poly.entity_id
_entity_poly.type
_entity_poly.pdbx_seq_one_letter_code
_entity_poly.pdbx_strand_id
1 'polypeptide(L)'
;MDDDDPQGYDPPPPPPDPALSTTDRTSFDTIGCTIYGYPSTGGVLIKEANPTDMLFLSLPRSYVSHRSLDADEEDRFCSLMKRTGATFWPSKRDRFSVQIGFREPTEEEEKVMVYGWPADGVGVWILRFKSTEQLPRDFGRINLAINMEEKIQIMRDFGATFVEDVMQVEELNKD
;
A
#
# COMPACT_ATOMS: atom_id res chain seq x y z
N MET A 1 0.00 -35.44 -52.62
CA MET A 1 0.79 -34.25 -52.29
C MET A 1 -0.22 -33.16 -52.18
N ASP A 2 -0.62 -32.85 -50.95
CA ASP A 2 -1.31 -31.61 -50.61
C ASP A 2 -0.76 -31.28 -49.22
N ASP A 3 0.23 -30.39 -49.23
CA ASP A 3 0.90 -29.85 -48.05
C ASP A 3 -0.07 -28.88 -47.37
N ASP A 4 -0.59 -29.27 -46.20
CA ASP A 4 -1.33 -28.37 -45.31
C ASP A 4 -0.31 -27.41 -44.67
N ASP A 5 -0.21 -26.20 -45.22
CA ASP A 5 0.58 -25.09 -44.71
C ASP A 5 -0.04 -24.60 -43.39
N PRO A 6 0.62 -24.75 -42.23
CA PRO A 6 0.05 -24.28 -40.98
C PRO A 6 0.13 -22.76 -40.95
N GLN A 7 -1.05 -22.12 -41.06
CA GLN A 7 -1.22 -20.67 -40.89
C GLN A 7 -0.37 -20.18 -39.72
N GLY A 8 0.58 -19.30 -40.03
CA GLY A 8 1.48 -18.68 -39.06
C GLY A 8 0.67 -18.07 -37.92
N TYR A 9 0.69 -18.76 -36.78
CA TYR A 9 0.25 -18.19 -35.52
C TYR A 9 1.24 -17.08 -35.18
N ASP A 10 0.90 -15.84 -35.52
CA ASP A 10 1.59 -14.69 -34.96
C ASP A 10 1.23 -14.64 -33.46
N PRO A 11 2.18 -14.96 -32.55
CA PRO A 11 1.89 -14.82 -31.14
C PRO A 11 1.52 -13.35 -30.85
N PRO A 12 0.60 -13.11 -29.89
CA PRO A 12 0.31 -11.74 -29.47
C PRO A 12 1.62 -11.05 -29.10
N PRO A 13 1.75 -9.72 -29.36
CA PRO A 13 2.94 -8.98 -29.02
C PRO A 13 3.30 -9.27 -27.55
N PRO A 14 4.60 -9.42 -27.24
CA PRO A 14 5.03 -9.70 -25.88
C PRO A 14 4.42 -8.65 -24.94
N PRO A 15 4.00 -9.05 -23.72
CA PRO A 15 3.55 -8.09 -22.73
C PRO A 15 4.62 -7.00 -22.57
N PRO A 16 4.22 -5.72 -22.40
CA PRO A 16 5.16 -4.63 -22.26
C PRO A 16 6.22 -4.96 -21.22
N ASP A 17 7.47 -4.59 -21.51
CA ASP A 17 8.66 -4.92 -20.73
C ASP A 17 8.42 -4.68 -19.22
N PRO A 18 8.64 -5.68 -18.34
CA PRO A 18 8.47 -5.51 -16.89
C PRO A 18 9.35 -4.41 -16.28
N ALA A 19 10.33 -3.87 -17.00
CA ALA A 19 11.07 -2.67 -16.60
C ALA A 19 10.22 -1.37 -16.59
N LEU A 20 9.02 -1.36 -17.22
CA LEU A 20 8.20 -0.15 -17.43
C LEU A 20 7.09 0.11 -16.40
N SER A 21 6.95 -0.66 -15.31
CA SER A 21 6.05 -0.32 -14.18
C SER A 21 6.82 0.14 -12.92
N THR A 22 7.89 0.91 -13.13
CA THR A 22 8.62 1.61 -12.05
C THR A 22 8.05 3.01 -11.78
N THR A 23 6.97 3.39 -12.47
CA THR A 23 6.39 4.74 -12.46
C THR A 23 4.97 4.82 -11.94
N ASP A 24 4.23 3.71 -11.79
CA ASP A 24 2.83 3.78 -11.36
C ASP A 24 2.73 4.15 -9.88
N ARG A 25 1.99 5.22 -9.56
CA ARG A 25 1.66 5.62 -8.18
C ARG A 25 0.42 4.89 -7.68
N THR A 26 -0.57 4.72 -8.55
CA THR A 26 -1.84 4.06 -8.24
C THR A 26 -2.16 3.03 -9.32
N SER A 27 -2.59 1.85 -8.93
CA SER A 27 -3.17 0.84 -9.83
C SER A 27 -4.58 0.52 -9.37
N PHE A 28 -5.56 0.63 -10.27
CA PHE A 28 -6.95 0.30 -9.99
C PHE A 28 -7.28 -1.09 -10.52
N ASP A 29 -7.99 -1.89 -9.75
CA ASP A 29 -8.45 -3.23 -10.12
C ASP A 29 -9.92 -3.46 -9.74
N THR A 30 -10.38 -4.71 -9.79
CA THR A 30 -11.77 -5.06 -9.49
C THR A 30 -12.14 -4.95 -8.01
N ILE A 31 -11.15 -4.77 -7.12
CA ILE A 31 -11.30 -4.80 -5.66
C ILE A 31 -11.03 -3.40 -5.07
N GLY A 32 -10.22 -2.57 -5.73
CA GLY A 32 -9.98 -1.21 -5.31
C GLY A 32 -8.78 -0.56 -5.98
N CYS A 33 -7.92 0.05 -5.17
CA CYS A 33 -6.73 0.76 -5.61
C CYS A 33 -5.53 0.37 -4.76
N THR A 34 -4.45 -0.06 -5.39
CA THR A 34 -3.15 -0.23 -4.76
C THR A 34 -2.30 1.02 -5.01
N ILE A 35 -1.72 1.57 -3.95
CA ILE A 35 -0.78 2.70 -4.02
C ILE A 35 0.64 2.15 -3.92
N TYR A 36 1.57 2.75 -4.65
CA TYR A 36 2.99 2.47 -4.61
C TYR A 36 3.79 3.73 -4.25
N GLY A 37 4.83 3.58 -3.44
CA GLY A 37 5.84 4.61 -3.16
C GLY A 37 7.24 4.06 -3.43
N TYR A 38 8.11 4.84 -4.06
CA TYR A 38 9.43 4.39 -4.48
C TYR A 38 10.53 5.18 -3.78
N PRO A 39 10.90 4.82 -2.53
CA PRO A 39 11.92 5.55 -1.81
C PRO A 39 13.28 5.48 -2.52
N SER A 40 14.08 6.53 -2.41
CA SER A 40 15.41 6.63 -3.02
C SER A 40 16.40 5.59 -2.50
N THR A 41 16.15 5.05 -1.30
CA THR A 41 16.89 3.92 -0.71
C THR A 41 16.65 2.58 -1.42
N GLY A 42 15.69 2.52 -2.35
CA GLY A 42 15.31 1.33 -3.10
C GLY A 42 14.12 0.59 -2.49
N GLY A 43 13.65 -0.45 -3.18
CA GLY A 43 12.43 -1.17 -2.81
C GLY A 43 11.15 -0.41 -3.16
N VAL A 44 10.04 -0.79 -2.51
CA VAL A 44 8.72 -0.21 -2.78
C VAL A 44 7.82 -0.29 -1.55
N LEU A 45 7.15 0.81 -1.21
CA LEU A 45 6.03 0.83 -0.27
C LEU A 45 4.75 0.44 -1.02
N ILE A 46 3.96 -0.46 -0.47
CA ILE A 46 2.72 -0.96 -1.07
C ILE A 46 1.57 -0.85 -0.08
N LYS A 47 0.43 -0.33 -0.54
CA LYS A 47 -0.78 -0.20 0.27
C LYS A 47 -2.04 -0.45 -0.55
N GLU A 48 -2.88 -1.36 -0.09
CA GLU A 48 -4.29 -1.39 -0.54
C GLU A 48 -5.01 -0.20 0.11
N ALA A 49 -5.49 0.72 -0.72
CA ALA A 49 -5.97 2.01 -0.28
C ALA A 49 -7.48 2.00 -0.05
N ASN A 50 -7.89 2.61 1.07
CA ASN A 50 -9.27 3.02 1.31
C ASN A 50 -9.47 4.51 0.97
N PRO A 51 -10.72 5.03 0.96
CA PRO A 51 -10.98 6.43 0.68
C PRO A 51 -10.24 7.42 1.59
N THR A 52 -10.03 7.06 2.86
CA THR A 52 -9.30 7.89 3.83
C THR A 52 -7.81 7.98 3.47
N ASP A 53 -7.18 6.87 3.05
CA ASP A 53 -5.78 6.86 2.63
C ASP A 53 -5.57 7.71 1.37
N MET A 54 -6.49 7.61 0.39
CA MET A 54 -6.45 8.43 -0.83
C MET A 54 -6.57 9.92 -0.52
N LEU A 55 -7.46 10.30 0.42
CA LEU A 55 -7.61 11.69 0.86
C LEU A 55 -6.36 12.19 1.60
N PHE A 56 -5.82 11.39 2.52
CA PHE A 56 -4.63 11.73 3.29
C PHE A 56 -3.40 11.95 2.39
N LEU A 57 -3.26 11.15 1.34
CA LEU A 57 -2.18 11.25 0.37
C LEU A 57 -2.46 12.22 -0.78
N SER A 58 -3.59 12.92 -0.77
CA SER A 58 -4.03 13.83 -1.84
C SER A 58 -4.06 13.18 -3.23
N LEU A 59 -4.45 11.90 -3.31
CA LEU A 59 -4.49 11.14 -4.55
C LEU A 59 -5.89 11.17 -5.21
N PRO A 60 -5.96 11.25 -6.55
CA PRO A 60 -7.22 11.16 -7.27
C PRO A 60 -7.78 9.74 -7.20
N ARG A 61 -9.10 9.63 -7.03
CA ARG A 61 -9.82 8.34 -6.93
C ARG A 61 -10.42 7.85 -8.25
N SER A 62 -10.37 8.67 -9.29
CA SER A 62 -11.06 8.45 -10.56
C SER A 62 -10.13 8.14 -11.74
N TYR A 63 -8.82 8.29 -11.58
CA TYR A 63 -7.84 8.03 -12.63
C TYR A 63 -6.47 7.70 -12.04
N VAL A 64 -5.64 7.01 -12.84
CA VAL A 64 -4.28 6.61 -12.47
C VAL A 64 -3.38 7.83 -12.31
N SER A 65 -2.55 7.81 -11.26
CA SER A 65 -1.44 8.71 -11.05
C SER A 65 -0.10 8.01 -11.26
N HIS A 66 0.94 8.79 -11.54
CA HIS A 66 2.32 8.33 -11.63
C HIS A 66 3.18 8.93 -10.52
N ARG A 67 4.32 8.30 -10.23
CA ARG A 67 5.31 8.74 -9.26
C ARG A 67 5.91 10.09 -9.66
N SER A 68 6.53 10.78 -8.70
CA SER A 68 7.37 11.91 -9.07
C SER A 68 8.68 11.43 -9.69
N LEU A 69 9.19 12.20 -10.65
CA LEU A 69 10.55 12.04 -11.19
C LEU A 69 11.59 12.73 -10.31
N ASP A 70 11.15 13.63 -9.44
CA ASP A 70 11.98 14.24 -8.41
C ASP A 70 12.06 13.27 -7.22
N ALA A 71 13.28 12.84 -6.89
CA ALA A 71 13.54 11.87 -5.83
C ALA A 71 13.16 12.43 -4.44
N ASP A 72 13.38 13.72 -4.19
CA ASP A 72 13.05 14.32 -2.89
C ASP A 72 11.53 14.46 -2.74
N GLU A 73 10.82 14.76 -3.81
CA GLU A 73 9.34 14.76 -3.82
C GLU A 73 8.78 13.36 -3.59
N GLU A 74 9.37 12.36 -4.25
CA GLU A 74 9.01 10.96 -4.08
C GLU A 74 9.23 10.48 -2.64
N ASP A 75 10.37 10.83 -2.03
CA ASP A 75 10.70 10.44 -0.66
C ASP A 75 9.77 11.11 0.37
N ARG A 76 9.35 12.35 0.13
CA ARG A 76 8.30 13.01 0.92
C ARG A 76 6.98 12.27 0.81
N PHE A 77 6.59 11.85 -0.40
CA PHE A 77 5.41 11.02 -0.60
C PHE A 77 5.51 9.68 0.14
N CYS A 78 6.65 8.99 0.04
CA CYS A 78 6.91 7.74 0.75
C CYS A 78 6.79 7.90 2.28
N SER A 79 7.29 9.01 2.81
CA SER A 79 7.16 9.35 4.24
C SER A 79 5.70 9.51 4.67
N LEU A 80 4.85 10.12 3.84
CA LEU A 80 3.41 10.17 4.07
C LEU A 80 2.76 8.79 3.94
N MET A 81 3.22 7.98 2.99
CA MET A 81 2.70 6.64 2.76
C MET A 81 3.01 5.68 3.94
N LYS A 82 4.19 5.79 4.57
CA LYS A 82 4.48 5.08 5.83
C LYS A 82 3.42 5.40 6.91
N ARG A 83 2.96 6.66 6.97
CA ARG A 83 1.90 7.12 7.91
C ARG A 83 0.50 6.59 7.62
N THR A 84 0.25 5.92 6.49
CA THR A 84 -1.01 5.18 6.24
C THR A 84 -0.93 3.70 6.62
N GLY A 85 0.24 3.25 7.08
CA GLY A 85 0.50 1.84 7.35
C GLY A 85 0.73 1.06 6.06
N ALA A 86 1.43 1.67 5.10
CA ALA A 86 1.98 0.96 3.96
C ALA A 86 3.12 0.05 4.39
N THR A 87 3.23 -1.11 3.74
CA THR A 87 4.27 -2.10 4.02
C THR A 87 5.39 -1.92 3.02
N PHE A 88 6.64 -1.97 3.49
CA PHE A 88 7.82 -1.96 2.63
C PHE A 88 8.08 -3.36 2.06
N TRP A 89 8.45 -3.43 0.79
CA TRP A 89 8.81 -4.65 0.08
C TRP A 89 10.10 -4.44 -0.71
N PRO A 90 10.98 -5.45 -0.81
CA PRO A 90 12.15 -5.38 -1.68
C PRO A 90 11.78 -5.11 -3.15
N SER A 91 10.64 -5.62 -3.61
CA SER A 91 10.09 -5.34 -4.94
C SER A 91 8.59 -5.66 -5.01
N LYS A 92 7.91 -5.17 -6.06
CA LYS A 92 6.53 -5.60 -6.37
C LYS A 92 6.43 -7.12 -6.60
N ARG A 93 7.50 -7.72 -7.16
CA ARG A 93 7.57 -9.16 -7.41
C ARG A 93 7.63 -9.94 -6.09
N ASP A 94 8.35 -9.45 -5.09
CA ASP A 94 8.40 -10.07 -3.77
C ASP A 94 7.02 -10.08 -3.09
N ARG A 95 6.30 -8.95 -3.16
CA ARG A 95 4.90 -8.88 -2.71
C ARG A 95 4.01 -9.90 -3.42
N PHE A 96 4.13 -9.97 -4.74
CA PHE A 96 3.34 -10.92 -5.54
C PHE A 96 3.67 -12.38 -5.18
N SER A 97 4.95 -12.73 -5.02
CA SER A 97 5.38 -14.07 -4.62
C SER A 97 4.79 -14.50 -3.26
N VAL A 98 4.71 -13.58 -2.29
CA VAL A 98 4.02 -13.85 -1.02
C VAL A 98 2.52 -14.02 -1.22
N GLN A 99 1.89 -13.12 -1.98
CA GLN A 99 0.45 -13.15 -2.21
C GLN A 99 -0.05 -14.45 -2.85
N ILE A 100 0.75 -15.09 -3.70
CA ILE A 100 0.41 -16.38 -4.34
C ILE A 100 1.04 -17.60 -3.66
N GLY A 101 1.66 -17.42 -2.49
CA GLY A 101 2.19 -18.52 -1.67
C GLY A 101 3.47 -19.19 -2.20
N PHE A 102 4.23 -18.53 -3.08
CA PHE A 102 5.56 -19.01 -3.47
C PHE A 102 6.64 -18.69 -2.43
N ARG A 103 6.36 -17.78 -1.50
CA ARG A 103 7.25 -17.38 -0.41
C ARG A 103 6.42 -17.06 0.84
N GLU A 104 6.92 -17.44 2.01
CA GLU A 104 6.38 -16.96 3.28
C GLU A 104 6.77 -15.49 3.53
N PRO A 105 5.87 -14.64 4.07
CA PRO A 105 6.22 -13.28 4.47
C PRO A 105 7.24 -13.29 5.62
N THR A 106 8.03 -12.22 5.72
CA THR A 106 8.77 -11.94 6.96
C THR A 106 7.83 -11.39 8.03
N GLU A 107 8.25 -11.44 9.30
CA GLU A 107 7.45 -10.88 10.40
C GLU A 107 7.07 -9.41 10.19
N GLU A 108 7.94 -8.60 9.58
CA GLU A 108 7.63 -7.19 9.28
C GLU A 108 6.65 -7.03 8.11
N GLU A 109 6.71 -7.90 7.10
CA GLU A 109 5.80 -7.89 5.95
C GLU A 109 4.39 -8.37 6.31
N GLU A 110 4.28 -9.21 7.34
CA GLU A 110 3.02 -9.77 7.83
C GLU A 110 2.25 -8.80 8.74
N LYS A 111 2.97 -7.93 9.46
CA LYS A 111 2.39 -6.95 10.38
C LYS A 111 1.33 -6.09 9.70
N VAL A 112 0.21 -5.90 10.39
CA VAL A 112 -0.83 -4.96 10.00
C VAL A 112 -0.77 -3.76 10.94
N MET A 113 -0.30 -2.65 10.40
CA MET A 113 -0.24 -1.36 11.09
C MET A 113 -1.33 -0.44 10.56
N VAL A 114 -2.09 0.19 11.44
CA VAL A 114 -3.06 1.22 11.06
C VAL A 114 -2.88 2.45 11.94
N TYR A 115 -2.78 3.60 11.28
CA TYR A 115 -2.64 4.89 11.93
C TYR A 115 -3.87 5.77 11.69
N GLY A 116 -4.22 6.54 12.72
CA GLY A 116 -5.25 7.56 12.69
C GLY A 116 -4.69 8.88 13.22
N TRP A 117 -4.77 9.93 12.41
CA TRP A 117 -4.15 11.23 12.68
C TRP A 117 -5.23 12.27 13.05
N PRO A 118 -5.33 12.70 14.32
CA PRO A 118 -6.33 13.69 14.72
C PRO A 118 -6.20 15.01 13.97
N ALA A 119 -7.33 15.68 13.66
CA ALA A 119 -7.32 16.99 12.98
C ALA A 119 -6.66 18.12 13.78
N ASP A 120 -6.55 18.00 15.09
CA ASP A 120 -5.81 18.96 15.92
C ASP A 120 -4.28 18.84 15.74
N GLY A 121 -3.81 17.80 15.03
CA GLY A 121 -2.40 17.54 14.76
C GLY A 121 -1.62 16.99 15.95
N VAL A 122 -2.29 16.65 17.06
CA VAL A 122 -1.64 16.18 18.28
C VAL A 122 -1.68 14.64 18.33
N GLY A 123 -0.50 14.05 18.30
CA GLY A 123 -0.31 12.61 18.44
C GLY A 123 -0.89 11.77 17.30
N VAL A 124 -1.00 10.46 17.57
CA VAL A 124 -1.46 9.46 16.61
C VAL A 124 -2.12 8.29 17.33
N TRP A 125 -3.20 7.78 16.76
CA TRP A 125 -3.83 6.52 17.15
C TRP A 125 -3.23 5.38 16.35
N ILE A 126 -2.95 4.25 17.00
CA ILE A 126 -2.25 3.12 16.40
C ILE A 126 -2.93 1.80 16.76
N LEU A 127 -3.20 1.00 15.73
CA LEU A 127 -3.48 -0.43 15.84
C LEU A 127 -2.27 -1.24 15.38
N ARG A 128 -1.99 -2.31 16.11
CA ARG A 128 -0.87 -3.22 15.87
C ARG A 128 -1.37 -4.65 15.87
N PHE A 129 -1.24 -5.33 14.74
CA PHE A 129 -1.48 -6.78 14.64
C PHE A 129 -0.24 -7.45 14.07
N LYS A 130 0.07 -8.66 14.54
CA LYS A 130 1.23 -9.42 14.03
C LYS A 130 1.00 -9.93 12.62
N SER A 131 -0.25 -10.23 12.28
CA SER A 131 -0.64 -10.75 10.98
C SER A 131 -2.12 -10.48 10.68
N THR A 132 -2.51 -10.73 9.42
CA THR A 132 -3.91 -10.69 9.01
C THR A 132 -4.77 -11.74 9.73
N GLU A 133 -4.19 -12.81 10.26
CA GLU A 133 -4.90 -13.86 11.01
C GLU A 133 -5.42 -13.36 12.36
N GLN A 134 -4.81 -12.32 12.93
CA GLN A 134 -5.21 -11.72 14.20
C GLN A 134 -6.31 -10.67 14.05
N LEU A 135 -6.69 -10.32 12.82
CA LEU A 135 -7.68 -9.29 12.58
C LEU A 135 -9.07 -9.75 13.06
N PRO A 136 -9.81 -8.89 13.79
CA PRO A 136 -11.21 -9.14 14.09
C PRO A 136 -12.03 -9.43 12.83
N ARG A 137 -13.06 -10.27 12.94
CA ARG A 137 -13.89 -10.69 11.80
C ARG A 137 -14.51 -9.52 11.03
N ASP A 138 -14.81 -8.43 11.72
CA ASP A 138 -15.42 -7.21 11.18
C ASP A 138 -14.40 -6.08 10.92
N PHE A 139 -13.09 -6.37 10.93
CA PHE A 139 -12.04 -5.37 10.76
C PHE A 139 -12.17 -4.53 9.48
N GLY A 140 -12.74 -5.11 8.42
CA GLY A 140 -13.00 -4.42 7.16
C GLY A 140 -13.88 -3.17 7.29
N ARG A 141 -14.60 -2.97 8.40
CA ARG A 141 -15.32 -1.72 8.73
C ARG A 141 -14.41 -0.49 8.62
N ILE A 142 -13.13 -0.62 8.95
CA ILE A 142 -12.18 0.50 8.91
C ILE A 142 -11.98 1.06 7.50
N ASN A 143 -12.14 0.22 6.47
CA ASN A 143 -11.99 0.62 5.07
C ASN A 143 -13.19 1.42 4.55
N LEU A 144 -14.28 1.47 5.32
CA LEU A 144 -15.48 2.24 4.98
C LEU A 144 -15.43 3.69 5.49
N ALA A 145 -14.48 4.01 6.36
CA ALA A 145 -14.31 5.37 6.87
C ALA A 145 -14.02 6.35 5.72
N ILE A 146 -14.74 7.48 5.70
CA ILE A 146 -14.59 8.52 4.68
C ILE A 146 -13.76 9.71 5.15
N ASN A 147 -13.42 9.77 6.43
CA ASN A 147 -12.54 10.77 7.04
C ASN A 147 -11.73 10.17 8.21
N MET A 148 -10.76 10.93 8.70
CA MET A 148 -9.80 10.45 9.69
C MET A 148 -10.43 10.30 11.08
N GLU A 149 -11.38 11.15 11.44
CA GLU A 149 -12.10 11.11 12.72
C GLU A 149 -12.96 9.85 12.84
N GLU A 150 -13.69 9.50 11.77
CA GLU A 150 -14.45 8.26 11.68
C GLU A 150 -13.53 7.04 11.72
N LYS A 151 -12.41 7.08 11.00
CA LYS A 151 -11.38 6.03 11.04
C LYS A 151 -10.86 5.87 12.47
N ILE A 152 -10.52 6.95 13.17
CA ILE A 152 -10.07 6.93 14.57
C ILE A 152 -11.15 6.35 15.48
N GLN A 153 -12.42 6.71 15.30
CA GLN A 153 -13.50 6.16 16.11
C GLN A 153 -13.62 4.64 15.94
N ILE A 154 -13.55 4.13 14.71
CA ILE A 154 -13.53 2.68 14.43
C ILE A 154 -12.26 2.03 15.00
N MET A 155 -11.10 2.68 14.90
CA MET A 155 -9.86 2.18 15.47
C MET A 155 -9.95 1.98 16.98
N ARG A 156 -10.64 2.88 17.70
CA ARG A 156 -10.85 2.77 19.15
C ARG A 156 -11.70 1.54 19.50
N ASP A 157 -12.69 1.19 18.69
CA ASP A 157 -13.48 -0.04 18.87
C ASP A 157 -12.58 -1.30 18.79
N PHE A 158 -11.51 -1.25 17.99
CA PHE A 158 -10.53 -2.33 17.86
C PHE A 158 -9.37 -2.24 18.86
N GLY A 159 -9.45 -1.38 19.87
CA GLY A 159 -8.44 -1.28 20.92
C GLY A 159 -7.20 -0.46 20.53
N ALA A 160 -7.36 0.53 19.65
CA ALA A 160 -6.25 1.42 19.31
C ALA A 160 -5.66 2.13 20.52
N THR A 161 -4.35 2.35 20.46
CA THR A 161 -3.58 3.08 21.48
C THR A 161 -3.25 4.47 20.98
N PHE A 162 -3.29 5.47 21.86
CA PHE A 162 -2.90 6.84 21.54
C PHE A 162 -1.46 7.10 21.98
N VAL A 163 -0.68 7.73 21.12
CA VAL A 163 0.68 8.21 21.40
C VAL A 163 0.73 9.70 21.10
N GLU A 164 1.02 10.52 22.11
CA GLU A 164 1.05 11.98 21.99
C GLU A 164 2.27 12.48 21.21
N ASP A 165 3.44 11.91 21.50
CA ASP A 165 4.68 12.23 20.80
C ASP A 165 4.95 11.23 19.69
N VAL A 166 4.73 11.65 18.44
CA VAL A 166 4.90 10.83 17.23
C VAL A 166 6.34 10.31 17.11
N MET A 167 7.33 11.00 17.67
CA MET A 167 8.73 10.55 17.64
C MET A 167 8.95 9.27 18.47
N GLN A 168 8.02 8.92 19.37
CA GLN A 168 8.08 7.68 20.15
C GLN A 168 7.49 6.48 19.39
N VAL A 169 6.94 6.70 18.19
CA VAL A 169 6.40 5.63 17.34
C VAL A 169 7.52 5.02 16.53
N GLU A 170 8.15 3.98 17.09
CA GLU A 170 9.29 3.29 16.48
C GLU A 170 9.01 2.85 15.04
N GLU A 171 7.79 2.42 14.73
CA GLU A 171 7.42 1.93 13.40
C GLU A 171 7.44 3.00 12.31
N LEU A 172 7.36 4.28 12.67
CA LEU A 172 7.44 5.41 11.74
C LEU A 172 8.88 5.93 11.57
N ASN A 173 9.79 5.54 12.45
CA ASN A 173 11.19 5.99 12.46
C ASN A 173 12.17 4.99 11.84
N LYS A 174 11.68 3.85 11.33
CA LYS A 174 12.50 2.87 10.63
C LYS A 174 12.69 3.31 9.17
N ASP A 175 13.95 3.39 8.74
CA ASP A 175 14.34 3.71 7.36
C ASP A 175 13.99 2.57 6.40
#